data_AF-A0A1Y1MPM7-F1
#
_entry.id   AF-A0A1Y1MPM7-F1
#
_cell.length_a   1.000
_cell.length_b   1.000
_cell.length_c   1.000
_cell.angle_alpha   90.00
_cell.angle_beta   90.00
_cell.angle_gamma   90.00
#
_symmetry.space_group_name_H-M   'P 1'
#
loop_
_entity.id
_entity.type
_entity.pdbx_description
1 polymer ?
#
loop_
_entity_poly.entity_id
_entity_poly.type
_entity_poly.pdbx_seq_one_letter_code
_entity_poly.pdbx_strand_id
1 'polypeptide(L)'
;MLKRFMKGVARLRPPKPRYNCVWEPRQIFNYFETHPAESLKALSMKLITLLTLATGQRLQTLSLIKISNILTSEDLIQIVVPDRIKTSRVSGRQPCLILPRFNDLPHLCVFSCLQRYLQETEKLREGQENLFLTYQRPYRTASKQTLSRWVKCTLQLAGVDTSIFKPHSSRHASTSAAKRAGVSIDVIKDSAGWSRSSNVFAEFYNRPLIDRSEFAHSIFNM
;
A
#
# COMPACT_ATOMS: atom_id res chain seq x y z
N MET A 1 -33.33 -26.91 4.97
CA MET A 1 -32.61 -27.74 3.96
C MET A 1 -31.42 -26.98 3.32
N LEU A 2 -31.65 -25.79 2.73
CA LEU A 2 -30.61 -25.01 2.04
C LEU A 2 -29.39 -24.61 2.91
N LYS A 3 -29.59 -24.17 4.17
CA LYS A 3 -28.49 -23.84 5.09
C LYS A 3 -27.56 -25.03 5.38
N ARG A 4 -28.10 -26.25 5.48
CA ARG A 4 -27.32 -27.48 5.71
C ARG A 4 -26.54 -27.88 4.46
N PHE A 5 -27.17 -27.77 3.29
CA PHE A 5 -26.52 -27.97 1.99
C PHE A 5 -25.35 -27.00 1.78
N MET A 6 -25.56 -25.69 1.97
CA MET A 6 -24.49 -24.68 1.84
C MET A 6 -23.34 -24.88 2.84
N LYS A 7 -23.65 -25.30 4.08
CA LYS A 7 -22.61 -25.71 5.05
C LYS A 7 -21.84 -26.96 4.57
N GLY A 8 -22.53 -27.91 3.94
CA GLY A 8 -21.90 -29.07 3.29
C GLY A 8 -20.94 -28.66 2.18
N VAL A 9 -21.38 -27.77 1.27
CA VAL A 9 -20.53 -27.22 0.20
C VAL A 9 -19.32 -26.48 0.76
N ALA A 10 -19.51 -25.66 1.81
CA ALA A 10 -18.42 -24.95 2.47
C ALA A 10 -17.44 -25.89 3.20
N ARG A 11 -17.91 -27.04 3.72
CA ARG A 11 -17.02 -28.07 4.28
C ARG A 11 -16.23 -28.81 3.20
N LEU A 12 -16.86 -29.09 2.06
CA LEU A 12 -16.22 -29.72 0.90
C LEU A 12 -15.19 -28.78 0.24
N ARG A 13 -15.47 -27.47 0.23
CA ARG A 13 -14.60 -26.44 -0.36
C ARG A 13 -14.49 -25.27 0.61
N PRO A 14 -13.68 -25.40 1.67
CA PRO A 14 -13.51 -24.32 2.63
C PRO A 14 -12.92 -23.09 1.92
N PRO A 15 -13.46 -21.88 2.17
CA PRO A 15 -12.89 -20.67 1.63
C PRO A 15 -11.47 -20.50 2.20
N LYS A 16 -10.46 -20.62 1.35
CA LYS A 16 -9.06 -20.42 1.73
C LYS A 16 -8.68 -18.95 1.50
N PRO A 17 -8.32 -18.19 2.54
CA PRO A 17 -7.78 -16.86 2.31
C PRO A 17 -6.49 -16.97 1.49
N ARG A 18 -6.26 -16.00 0.59
CA ARG A 18 -5.04 -15.99 -0.22
C ARG A 18 -3.77 -15.94 0.63
N TYR A 19 -3.83 -15.24 1.76
CA TYR A 19 -2.71 -15.05 2.67
C TYR A 19 -3.11 -15.42 4.10
N ASN A 20 -2.35 -16.34 4.71
CA ASN A 20 -2.44 -16.70 6.12
C ASN A 20 -1.36 -16.00 6.98
N CYS A 21 -0.34 -15.46 6.33
CA CYS A 21 0.74 -14.69 6.91
C CYS A 21 1.07 -13.50 6.00
N VAL A 22 1.90 -12.59 6.49
CA VAL A 22 2.49 -11.50 5.71
C VAL A 22 4.00 -11.45 5.87
N TRP A 23 4.66 -10.82 4.90
CA TRP A 23 6.06 -10.42 4.98
C TRP A 23 6.22 -9.17 5.87
N GLU A 24 7.46 -8.86 6.26
CA GLU A 24 7.76 -7.76 7.19
C GLU A 24 8.11 -6.47 6.42
N PRO A 25 7.32 -5.37 6.55
CA PRO A 25 7.59 -4.10 5.88
C PRO A 25 9.00 -3.55 6.01
N ARG A 26 9.71 -3.84 7.11
CA ARG A 26 11.12 -3.41 7.31
C ARG A 26 12.05 -3.85 6.17
N GLN A 27 11.79 -4.96 5.50
CA GLN A 27 12.59 -5.40 4.34
C GLN A 27 12.63 -4.32 3.23
N ILE A 28 11.50 -3.65 2.99
CA ILE A 28 11.40 -2.56 2.01
C ILE A 28 12.10 -1.29 2.51
N PHE A 29 12.02 -1.03 3.81
CA PHE A 29 12.65 0.15 4.41
C PHE A 29 14.17 0.08 4.28
N ASN A 30 14.76 -1.05 4.68
CA ASN A 30 16.20 -1.31 4.55
C ASN A 30 16.66 -1.24 3.08
N TYR A 31 15.84 -1.75 2.15
CA TYR A 31 16.13 -1.62 0.72
C TYR A 31 16.18 -0.15 0.28
N PHE A 32 15.22 0.69 0.67
CA PHE A 32 15.21 2.11 0.31
C PHE A 32 16.24 2.97 1.01
N GLU A 33 16.75 2.53 2.15
CA GLU A 33 17.87 3.15 2.85
C GLU A 33 19.18 2.92 2.09
N THR A 34 19.41 1.69 1.63
CA THR A 34 20.64 1.28 0.94
C THR A 34 20.64 1.55 -0.57
N HIS A 35 19.46 1.79 -1.16
CA HIS A 35 19.30 2.03 -2.60
C HIS A 35 18.58 3.36 -2.86
N PRO A 36 19.32 4.49 -2.86
CA PRO A 36 18.79 5.80 -3.23
C PRO A 36 18.13 5.76 -4.62
N ALA A 37 17.00 6.45 -4.76
CA ALA A 37 16.24 6.47 -6.00
C ALA A 37 16.79 7.53 -6.96
N GLU A 38 17.87 7.23 -7.69
CA GLU A 38 18.54 8.23 -8.55
C GLU A 38 17.88 8.41 -9.92
N SER A 39 17.27 7.36 -10.47
CA SER A 39 16.57 7.42 -11.76
C SER A 39 15.06 7.64 -11.58
N LEU A 40 14.41 8.25 -12.59
CA LEU A 40 12.94 8.36 -12.63
C LEU A 40 12.24 7.01 -12.45
N LYS A 41 12.82 5.92 -12.98
CA LYS A 41 12.35 4.55 -12.78
C LYS A 41 12.38 4.17 -11.30
N ALA A 42 13.52 4.33 -10.64
CA ALA A 42 13.67 4.02 -9.22
C ALA A 42 12.75 4.90 -8.36
N LEU A 43 12.65 6.19 -8.67
CA LEU A 43 11.79 7.14 -7.96
C LEU A 43 10.31 6.81 -8.10
N SER A 44 9.87 6.45 -9.32
CA SER A 44 8.50 5.98 -9.58
C SER A 44 8.15 4.75 -8.74
N MET A 45 9.05 3.75 -8.71
CA MET A 45 8.88 2.52 -7.95
C MET A 45 8.88 2.77 -6.43
N LYS A 46 9.77 3.65 -5.97
CA LYS A 46 9.86 4.06 -4.56
C LYS A 46 8.58 4.74 -4.10
N LEU A 47 8.13 5.77 -4.83
CA LEU A 47 6.95 6.55 -4.47
C LEU A 47 5.68 5.70 -4.39
N ILE A 48 5.39 4.88 -5.41
CA ILE A 48 4.17 4.05 -5.39
C ILE A 48 4.18 3.02 -4.25
N THR A 49 5.35 2.46 -3.95
CA THR A 49 5.49 1.46 -2.88
C THR A 49 5.35 2.11 -1.51
N LEU A 50 6.00 3.26 -1.28
CA LEU A 50 5.85 4.01 -0.04
C LEU A 50 4.40 4.49 0.16
N LEU A 51 3.72 5.00 -0.87
CA LEU A 51 2.30 5.35 -0.78
C LEU A 51 1.43 4.13 -0.42
N THR A 52 1.69 2.97 -1.02
CA THR A 52 0.95 1.73 -0.72
C THR A 52 1.14 1.31 0.74
N LEU A 53 2.36 1.42 1.27
CA LEU A 53 2.68 1.04 2.64
C LEU A 53 2.14 2.07 3.66
N ALA A 54 2.40 3.36 3.44
CA ALA A 54 2.02 4.44 4.36
C ALA A 54 0.50 4.61 4.51
N THR A 55 -0.26 4.36 3.45
CA THR A 55 -1.72 4.56 3.44
C THR A 55 -2.52 3.27 3.55
N GLY A 56 -1.89 2.11 3.28
CA GLY A 56 -2.60 0.85 3.12
C GLY A 56 -3.64 0.86 1.99
N GLN A 57 -3.63 1.84 1.08
CA GLN A 57 -4.65 1.97 0.03
C GLN A 57 -4.51 0.92 -1.08
N ARG A 58 -5.58 0.75 -1.85
CA ARG A 58 -5.54 -0.09 -3.04
C ARG A 58 -4.83 0.65 -4.17
N LEU A 59 -4.11 -0.09 -5.01
CA LEU A 59 -3.49 0.47 -6.22
C LEU A 59 -4.50 1.14 -7.17
N GLN A 60 -5.78 0.74 -7.14
CA GLN A 60 -6.83 1.43 -7.88
C GLN A 60 -7.02 2.87 -7.38
N THR A 61 -7.03 3.09 -6.06
CA THR A 61 -7.11 4.42 -5.47
C THR A 61 -5.88 5.24 -5.85
N LEU A 62 -4.69 4.65 -5.70
CA LEU A 62 -3.43 5.34 -5.99
C LEU A 62 -3.25 5.68 -7.48
N SER A 63 -3.81 4.87 -8.39
CA SER A 63 -3.78 5.16 -9.84
C SER A 63 -4.67 6.32 -10.26
N LEU A 64 -5.57 6.78 -9.38
CA LEU A 64 -6.51 7.87 -9.65
C LEU A 64 -6.08 9.20 -9.02
N ILE A 65 -4.92 9.24 -8.36
CA ILE A 65 -4.41 10.48 -7.79
C ILE A 65 -4.11 11.45 -8.93
N LYS A 66 -4.70 12.64 -8.86
CA LYS A 66 -4.44 13.77 -9.74
C LYS A 66 -3.62 14.82 -9.01
N ILE A 67 -2.69 15.46 -9.71
CA ILE A 67 -1.82 16.50 -9.14
C ILE A 67 -2.64 17.67 -8.59
N SER A 68 -3.67 18.09 -9.32
CA SER A 68 -4.62 19.13 -8.91
C SER A 68 -5.32 18.87 -7.57
N ASN A 69 -5.33 17.62 -7.09
CA ASN A 69 -5.92 17.25 -5.80
C ASN A 69 -4.88 17.02 -4.68
N ILE A 70 -3.60 17.34 -4.94
CA ILE A 70 -2.52 17.27 -3.95
C ILE A 70 -2.37 18.64 -3.30
N LEU A 71 -2.78 18.73 -2.04
CA LEU A 71 -2.62 19.92 -1.21
C LEU A 71 -1.36 19.74 -0.36
N THR A 72 -0.41 20.65 -0.51
CA THR A 72 0.85 20.61 0.24
C THR A 72 0.88 21.76 1.25
N SER A 73 1.15 21.42 2.50
CA SER A 73 1.48 22.37 3.56
C SER A 73 2.94 22.17 3.97
N GLU A 74 3.43 22.92 4.96
CA GLU A 74 4.83 22.83 5.41
C GLU A 74 5.22 21.43 5.94
N ASP A 75 4.31 20.81 6.69
CA ASP A 75 4.55 19.55 7.42
C ASP A 75 3.72 18.36 6.92
N LEU A 76 2.80 18.55 5.98
CA LEU A 76 1.94 17.48 5.51
C LEU A 76 1.54 17.64 4.05
N ILE A 77 1.27 16.50 3.42
CA ILE A 77 0.56 16.42 2.15
C ILE A 77 -0.81 15.79 2.41
N GLN A 78 -1.83 16.43 1.86
CA GLN A 78 -3.19 15.92 1.79
C GLN A 78 -3.53 15.60 0.33
N ILE A 79 -3.94 14.37 0.06
CA ILE A 79 -4.35 13.94 -1.29
C ILE A 79 -5.82 13.56 -1.26
N VAL A 80 -6.65 14.29 -1.99
CA VAL A 80 -8.08 13.96 -2.15
C VAL A 80 -8.25 13.11 -3.41
N VAL A 81 -8.94 11.98 -3.30
CA VAL A 81 -9.24 11.12 -4.46
C VAL A 81 -10.76 11.07 -4.63
N PRO A 82 -11.37 12.02 -5.36
CA PRO A 82 -12.83 12.13 -5.49
C PRO A 82 -13.43 11.07 -6.43
N ASP A 83 -12.60 10.50 -7.31
CA ASP A 83 -13.00 9.51 -8.29
C ASP A 83 -13.61 8.27 -7.62
N ARG A 84 -14.80 7.86 -8.08
CA ARG A 84 -15.49 6.69 -7.55
C ARG A 84 -14.73 5.42 -7.94
N ILE A 85 -14.41 4.60 -6.95
CA ILE A 85 -13.84 3.26 -7.12
C ILE A 85 -14.90 2.19 -6.84
N LYS A 86 -14.59 0.93 -7.16
CA LYS A 86 -15.50 -0.22 -6.93
C LYS A 86 -16.01 -0.29 -5.48
N THR A 87 -15.23 0.20 -4.52
CA THR A 87 -15.57 0.20 -3.09
C THR A 87 -16.15 1.52 -2.59
N SER A 88 -16.38 2.50 -3.46
CA SER A 88 -17.05 3.75 -3.09
C SER A 88 -18.51 3.48 -2.74
N ARG A 89 -18.96 4.07 -1.63
CA ARG A 89 -20.37 4.05 -1.23
C ARG A 89 -21.05 5.31 -1.73
N VAL A 90 -22.34 5.21 -2.06
CA VAL A 90 -23.15 6.35 -2.56
C VAL A 90 -23.10 7.55 -1.59
N SER A 91 -23.07 7.30 -0.28
CA SER A 91 -22.96 8.30 0.78
C SER A 91 -21.62 8.26 1.53
N GLY A 92 -20.60 7.56 0.99
CA GLY A 92 -19.30 7.43 1.64
C GLY A 92 -18.42 8.65 1.44
N ARG A 93 -17.62 8.99 2.45
CA ARG A 93 -16.53 9.96 2.29
C ARG A 93 -15.53 9.42 1.25
N GLN A 94 -15.06 10.31 0.39
CA GLN A 94 -14.01 9.97 -0.57
C GLN A 94 -12.68 9.78 0.16
N PRO A 95 -11.77 8.92 -0.35
CA PRO A 95 -10.45 8.76 0.24
C PRO A 95 -9.72 10.09 0.33
N CYS A 96 -9.20 10.38 1.52
CA CYS A 96 -8.33 11.51 1.80
C CYS A 96 -7.08 10.97 2.48
N LEU A 97 -5.94 11.06 1.80
CA LEU A 97 -4.68 10.53 2.28
C LEU A 97 -3.92 11.65 2.98
N ILE A 98 -3.56 11.46 4.24
CA ILE A 98 -2.77 12.41 5.02
C ILE A 98 -1.39 11.81 5.21
N LEU A 99 -0.37 12.51 4.70
CA LEU A 99 1.01 12.04 4.64
C LEU A 99 1.90 13.08 5.32
N PRO A 100 2.28 12.87 6.60
CA PRO A 100 3.17 13.78 7.29
C PRO A 100 4.58 13.76 6.68
N ARG A 101 5.29 14.87 6.87
CA ARG A 101 6.71 14.97 6.58
C ARG A 101 7.50 14.24 7.66
N PHE A 102 8.38 13.33 7.25
CA PHE A 102 9.31 12.64 8.14
C PHE A 102 10.72 13.21 7.97
N ASN A 103 11.23 13.84 9.02
CA ASN A 103 12.58 14.40 9.03
C ASN A 103 13.62 13.39 9.55
N ASP A 104 13.23 12.51 10.47
CA ASP A 104 14.14 11.52 11.07
C ASP A 104 14.49 10.36 10.14
N LEU A 105 13.59 10.04 9.19
CA LEU A 105 13.74 8.96 8.22
C LEU A 105 13.52 9.48 6.79
N PRO A 106 14.43 10.33 6.27
CA PRO A 106 14.25 11.01 4.99
C PRO A 106 14.12 10.02 3.82
N HIS A 107 14.76 8.85 3.92
CA HIS A 107 14.68 7.81 2.90
C HIS A 107 13.30 7.13 2.82
N LEU A 108 12.45 7.24 3.84
CA LEU A 108 11.06 6.74 3.86
C LEU A 108 10.02 7.86 3.74
N CYS A 109 10.47 9.12 3.67
CA CYS A 109 9.59 10.28 3.66
C CYS A 109 8.81 10.38 2.35
N VAL A 110 7.53 9.98 2.38
CA VAL A 110 6.62 10.07 1.22
C VAL A 110 6.51 11.51 0.74
N PHE A 111 6.46 12.47 1.67
CA PHE A 111 6.39 13.90 1.38
C PHE A 111 7.54 14.34 0.45
N SER A 112 8.78 14.11 0.88
CA SER A 112 9.97 14.50 0.11
C SER A 112 10.08 13.72 -1.20
N CYS A 113 9.74 12.42 -1.17
CA CYS A 113 9.75 11.58 -2.38
C CYS A 113 8.73 12.05 -3.42
N LEU A 114 7.54 12.49 -2.99
CA LEU A 114 6.48 12.99 -3.85
C LEU A 114 6.86 14.35 -4.46
N GLN A 115 7.37 15.28 -3.65
CA GLN A 115 7.84 16.58 -4.15
C GLN A 115 8.93 16.41 -5.21
N ARG A 116 9.93 15.57 -4.94
CA ARG A 116 10.99 15.27 -5.91
C ARG A 116 10.41 14.64 -7.19
N TYR A 117 9.47 13.72 -7.06
CA TYR A 117 8.84 13.10 -8.23
C TYR A 117 8.06 14.10 -9.09
N LEU A 118 7.32 15.02 -8.47
CA LEU A 118 6.61 16.09 -9.17
C LEU A 118 7.59 16.99 -9.94
N GLN A 119 8.71 17.37 -9.32
CA GLN A 119 9.77 18.16 -9.95
C GLN A 119 10.39 17.42 -11.16
N GLU A 120 10.80 16.15 -11.00
CA GLU A 120 11.42 15.38 -12.09
C GLU A 120 10.47 15.09 -13.26
N THR A 121 9.16 15.11 -13.03
CA THR A 121 8.15 14.80 -14.05
C THR A 121 7.48 16.02 -14.66
N GLU A 122 7.67 17.23 -14.11
CA GLU A 122 6.99 18.46 -14.53
C GLU A 122 7.01 18.66 -16.05
N LYS A 123 8.21 18.66 -16.64
CA LYS A 123 8.41 18.86 -18.08
C LYS A 123 7.98 17.67 -18.96
N LEU A 124 7.75 16.51 -18.36
CA LEU A 124 7.39 15.27 -19.06
C LEU A 124 5.86 15.08 -19.17
N ARG A 125 5.08 15.92 -18.48
CA ARG A 125 3.63 15.70 -18.30
C ARG A 125 2.79 16.05 -19.50
N GLU A 126 3.18 17.03 -20.30
CA GLU A 126 2.43 17.47 -21.50
C GLU A 126 0.91 17.63 -21.22
N GLY A 127 0.55 18.22 -20.08
CA GLY A 127 -0.85 18.44 -19.65
C GLY A 127 -1.54 17.27 -18.94
N GLN A 128 -0.83 16.15 -18.69
CA GLN A 128 -1.40 15.01 -17.98
C GLN A 128 -1.52 15.24 -16.46
N GLU A 129 -2.75 15.15 -15.96
CA GLU A 129 -3.09 15.37 -14.54
C GLU A 129 -2.80 14.19 -13.61
N ASN A 130 -2.74 12.95 -14.12
CA ASN A 130 -2.50 11.79 -13.27
C ASN A 130 -1.09 11.85 -12.67
N LEU A 131 -0.97 11.56 -11.38
CA LEU A 131 0.30 11.65 -10.65
C LEU A 131 1.38 10.83 -11.35
N PHE A 132 1.13 9.54 -11.60
CA PHE A 132 2.15 8.64 -12.12
C PHE A 132 2.23 8.62 -13.65
N LEU A 133 3.43 8.86 -14.17
CA LEU A 133 3.81 8.69 -15.57
C LEU A 133 4.68 7.46 -15.76
N THR A 134 4.60 6.78 -16.90
CA THR A 134 5.63 5.82 -17.34
C THR A 134 7.00 6.49 -17.34
N TYR A 135 8.04 5.77 -16.95
CA TYR A 135 9.40 6.32 -16.87
C TYR A 135 10.19 6.26 -18.19
N GLN A 136 9.55 5.79 -19.26
CA GLN A 136 10.12 5.64 -20.61
C GLN A 136 9.21 6.36 -21.63
N ARG A 137 9.82 6.87 -22.71
CA ARG A 137 9.10 7.48 -23.83
C ARG A 137 8.26 6.43 -24.60
N PRO A 138 7.08 6.82 -25.12
CA PRO A 138 6.38 8.07 -24.84
C PRO A 138 5.91 8.11 -23.37
N TYR A 139 6.13 9.24 -22.69
CA TYR A 139 5.73 9.40 -21.29
C TYR A 139 4.20 9.52 -21.23
N ARG A 140 3.55 8.51 -20.64
CA ARG A 140 2.08 8.42 -20.56
C ARG A 140 1.63 8.12 -19.15
N THR A 141 0.36 8.34 -18.86
CA THR A 141 -0.22 7.97 -17.56
C THR A 141 0.04 6.49 -17.29
N ALA A 142 0.65 6.18 -16.15
CA ALA A 142 0.90 4.81 -15.75
C ALA A 142 -0.41 4.13 -15.34
N SER A 143 -0.76 3.05 -16.03
CA SER A 143 -1.94 2.25 -15.67
C SER A 143 -1.78 1.57 -14.30
N LYS A 144 -2.90 1.21 -13.67
CA LYS A 144 -2.92 0.38 -12.45
C LYS A 144 -2.07 -0.88 -12.57
N GLN A 145 -2.07 -1.53 -13.74
CA GLN A 145 -1.27 -2.72 -14.03
C GLN A 145 0.23 -2.40 -14.02
N THR A 146 0.62 -1.24 -14.55
CA THR A 146 2.01 -0.75 -14.50
C THR A 146 2.43 -0.47 -13.06
N LEU A 147 1.63 0.25 -12.29
CA LEU A 147 1.89 0.49 -10.87
C LEU A 147 2.01 -0.83 -10.07
N SER A 148 1.14 -1.80 -10.35
CA SER A 148 1.20 -3.14 -9.77
C SER A 148 2.52 -3.85 -10.08
N ARG A 149 3.01 -3.76 -11.33
CA ARG A 149 4.32 -4.31 -11.71
C ARG A 149 5.46 -3.62 -10.97
N TRP A 150 5.42 -2.30 -10.81
CA TRP A 150 6.44 -1.53 -10.07
C TRP A 150 6.52 -1.90 -8.60
N VAL A 151 5.37 -2.04 -7.93
CA VAL A 151 5.33 -2.56 -6.56
C VAL A 151 5.88 -3.98 -6.52
N LYS A 152 5.47 -4.86 -7.46
CA LYS A 152 6.01 -6.24 -7.52
C LYS A 152 7.54 -6.26 -7.67
N CYS A 153 8.09 -5.45 -8.57
CA CYS A 153 9.54 -5.34 -8.77
C CYS A 153 10.23 -4.87 -7.49
N THR A 154 9.69 -3.87 -6.82
CA THR A 154 10.25 -3.37 -5.55
C THR A 154 10.23 -4.45 -4.47
N LEU A 155 9.12 -5.18 -4.32
CA LEU A 155 9.02 -6.32 -3.40
C LEU A 155 10.09 -7.37 -3.69
N GLN A 156 10.27 -7.74 -4.95
CA GLN A 156 11.27 -8.73 -5.35
C GLN A 156 12.70 -8.25 -5.05
N LEU A 157 13.02 -6.99 -5.38
CA LEU A 157 14.35 -6.41 -5.14
C LEU A 157 14.67 -6.31 -3.65
N ALA A 158 13.67 -6.09 -2.81
CA ALA A 158 13.82 -6.07 -1.35
C ALA A 158 13.80 -7.47 -0.70
N GLY A 159 13.82 -8.55 -1.49
CA GLY A 159 13.88 -9.92 -0.99
C GLY A 159 12.54 -10.50 -0.52
N VAL A 160 11.40 -9.88 -0.84
CA VAL A 160 10.08 -10.47 -0.59
C VAL A 160 9.81 -11.54 -1.65
N ASP A 161 9.43 -12.75 -1.22
CA ASP A 161 9.08 -13.83 -2.15
C ASP A 161 7.80 -13.50 -2.94
N THR A 162 7.99 -13.03 -4.17
CA THR A 162 6.87 -12.66 -5.05
C THR A 162 6.21 -13.85 -5.75
N SER A 163 6.70 -15.08 -5.56
CA SER A 163 5.98 -16.29 -5.94
C SER A 163 4.72 -16.44 -5.07
N ILE A 164 4.85 -16.14 -3.78
CA ILE A 164 3.79 -16.13 -2.76
C ILE A 164 3.08 -14.78 -2.72
N PHE A 165 3.82 -13.71 -2.41
CA PHE A 165 3.28 -12.39 -2.10
C PHE A 165 3.15 -11.51 -3.35
N LYS A 166 1.92 -11.19 -3.74
CA LYS A 166 1.66 -10.26 -4.87
C LYS A 166 1.52 -8.82 -4.37
N PRO A 167 1.51 -7.79 -5.24
CA PRO A 167 1.47 -6.38 -4.83
C PRO A 167 0.42 -6.01 -3.79
N HIS A 168 -0.79 -6.59 -3.87
CA HIS A 168 -1.86 -6.35 -2.90
C HIS A 168 -1.53 -6.84 -1.47
N SER A 169 -0.60 -7.77 -1.31
CA SER A 169 -0.12 -8.20 0.02
C SER A 169 0.49 -7.05 0.82
N SER A 170 1.02 -6.01 0.17
CA SER A 170 1.56 -4.82 0.84
C SER A 170 0.54 -4.15 1.76
N ARG A 171 -0.74 -4.14 1.35
CA ARG A 171 -1.84 -3.66 2.20
C ARG A 171 -2.05 -4.53 3.43
N HIS A 172 -1.92 -5.85 3.30
CA HIS A 172 -2.00 -6.75 4.45
C HIS A 172 -0.81 -6.52 5.38
N ALA A 173 0.40 -6.41 4.81
CA ALA A 173 1.63 -6.24 5.56
C ALA A 173 1.65 -4.92 6.34
N SER A 174 1.33 -3.80 5.69
CA SER A 174 1.34 -2.48 6.33
C SER A 174 0.28 -2.33 7.41
N THR A 175 -0.97 -2.75 7.15
CA THR A 175 -2.05 -2.63 8.14
C THR A 175 -1.85 -3.59 9.32
N SER A 176 -1.29 -4.79 9.10
CA SER A 176 -0.91 -5.69 10.19
C SER A 176 0.27 -5.13 10.99
N ALA A 177 1.28 -4.55 10.34
CA ALA A 177 2.40 -3.91 11.00
C ALA A 177 1.97 -2.70 11.84
N ALA A 178 1.07 -1.86 11.33
CA ALA A 178 0.49 -0.75 12.10
C ALA A 178 -0.21 -1.25 13.37
N LYS A 179 -0.96 -2.36 13.29
CA LYS A 179 -1.58 -2.96 14.47
C LYS A 179 -0.55 -3.50 15.47
N ARG A 180 0.51 -4.16 14.99
CA ARG A 180 1.62 -4.62 15.85
C ARG A 180 2.34 -3.45 16.52
N ALA A 181 2.46 -2.31 15.84
CA ALA A 181 3.02 -1.08 16.37
C ALA A 181 2.06 -0.30 17.31
N GLY A 182 0.90 -0.85 17.66
CA GLY A 182 -0.02 -0.25 18.62
C GLY A 182 -0.99 0.79 18.05
N VAL A 183 -1.02 1.01 16.72
CA VAL A 183 -1.98 1.93 16.10
C VAL A 183 -3.41 1.43 16.34
N SER A 184 -4.31 2.35 16.69
CA SER A 184 -5.71 2.01 16.95
C SER A 184 -6.38 1.43 15.71
N ILE A 185 -7.32 0.50 15.92
CA ILE A 185 -8.02 -0.16 14.82
C ILE A 185 -8.82 0.86 13.99
N ASP A 186 -9.36 1.89 14.63
CA ASP A 186 -10.12 2.94 13.93
C ASP A 186 -9.24 3.77 13.01
N VAL A 187 -8.03 4.13 13.43
CA VAL A 187 -7.07 4.83 12.56
C VAL A 187 -6.65 3.95 11.38
N ILE A 188 -6.39 2.65 11.61
CA ILE A 188 -6.07 1.69 10.54
C ILE A 188 -7.24 1.58 9.54
N LYS A 189 -8.47 1.51 10.05
CA LYS A 189 -9.69 1.45 9.24
C LYS A 189 -9.87 2.71 8.40
N ASP A 190 -9.79 3.87 9.03
CA ASP A 190 -9.96 5.16 8.37
C ASP A 190 -8.88 5.36 7.29
N SER A 191 -7.60 5.08 7.60
CA SER A 191 -6.49 5.20 6.65
C SER A 191 -6.63 4.27 5.45
N ALA A 192 -7.00 3.01 5.68
CA ALA A 192 -7.13 2.02 4.61
C ALA A 192 -8.48 2.11 3.85
N GLY A 193 -9.42 2.95 4.30
CA GLY A 193 -10.75 3.10 3.68
C GLY A 193 -11.73 1.98 4.00
N TRP A 194 -11.70 1.45 5.23
CA TRP A 194 -12.74 0.58 5.78
C TRP A 194 -13.71 1.40 6.65
N SER A 195 -14.98 0.98 6.73
CA SER A 195 -15.90 1.59 7.69
C SER A 195 -15.55 1.19 9.12
N ARG A 196 -15.81 2.06 10.09
CA ARG A 196 -15.56 1.80 11.52
C ARG A 196 -16.23 0.51 12.02
N SER A 197 -17.46 0.25 11.60
CA SER A 197 -18.21 -0.97 11.93
C SER A 197 -17.75 -2.25 11.19
N SER A 198 -16.76 -2.15 10.28
CA SER A 198 -16.34 -3.30 9.47
C SER A 198 -15.42 -4.25 10.24
N ASN A 199 -15.68 -5.56 10.14
CA ASN A 199 -14.76 -6.60 10.59
C ASN A 199 -13.72 -6.99 9.53
N VAL A 200 -13.74 -6.37 8.35
CA VAL A 200 -12.92 -6.77 7.20
C VAL A 200 -11.42 -6.75 7.53
N PHE A 201 -10.98 -5.76 8.30
CA PHE A 201 -9.59 -5.70 8.73
C PHE A 201 -9.20 -6.93 9.55
N ALA A 202 -9.95 -7.22 10.61
CA ALA A 202 -9.67 -8.35 11.51
C ALA A 202 -9.76 -9.69 10.78
N GLU A 203 -10.81 -9.90 9.97
CA GLU A 203 -11.07 -11.18 9.32
C GLU A 203 -10.11 -11.45 8.14
N PHE A 204 -9.79 -10.45 7.33
CA PHE A 204 -9.12 -10.67 6.03
C PHE A 204 -7.71 -10.08 5.92
N TYR A 205 -7.38 -9.03 6.67
CA TYR A 205 -6.15 -8.28 6.46
C TYR A 205 -5.13 -8.42 7.58
N ASN A 206 -5.58 -8.40 8.84
CA ASN A 206 -4.73 -8.62 10.00
C ASN A 206 -4.21 -10.07 9.98
N ARG A 207 -2.91 -10.23 9.71
CA ARG A 207 -2.25 -11.54 9.63
C ARG A 207 -0.92 -11.49 10.37
N PRO A 208 -0.50 -12.60 10.99
CA PRO A 208 0.81 -12.70 11.61
C PRO A 208 1.92 -12.69 10.55
N LEU A 209 3.16 -12.49 10.99
CA LEU A 209 4.33 -12.62 10.14
C LEU A 209 4.50 -14.05 9.61
N ILE A 210 5.22 -14.18 8.49
CA ILE A 210 5.60 -15.46 7.90
C ILE A 210 6.56 -16.21 8.82
N ASP A 211 7.51 -15.49 9.42
CA ASP A 211 8.29 -15.99 10.52
C ASP A 211 7.42 -15.99 11.78
N ARG A 212 7.30 -17.18 12.39
CA ARG A 212 6.53 -17.42 13.62
C ARG A 212 7.36 -18.18 14.65
N SER A 213 8.67 -18.17 14.49
CA SER A 213 9.62 -18.83 15.37
C SER A 213 9.55 -18.28 16.79
N GLU A 214 9.17 -17.01 16.98
CA GLU A 214 9.06 -16.32 18.28
C GLU A 214 8.26 -17.11 19.32
N PHE A 215 7.17 -17.79 18.92
CA PHE A 215 6.42 -18.63 19.84
C PHE A 215 7.25 -19.82 20.35
N ALA A 216 7.97 -20.51 19.46
CA ALA A 216 8.84 -21.60 19.87
C ALA A 216 10.03 -21.08 20.70
N HIS A 217 10.66 -19.98 20.26
CA HIS A 217 11.76 -19.32 20.96
C HIS A 217 11.40 -18.93 22.40
N SER A 218 10.22 -18.32 22.59
CA SER A 218 9.74 -17.93 23.93
C SER A 218 9.40 -19.11 24.85
N ILE A 219 8.99 -20.27 24.31
CA ILE A 219 8.75 -21.48 25.11
C ILE A 219 10.05 -22.21 25.44
N PHE A 220 11.00 -22.25 24.52
CA PHE A 220 12.25 -23.01 24.67
C PHE A 220 13.42 -22.18 25.20
N ASN A 221 13.22 -20.90 25.56
CA ASN A 221 14.27 -19.97 25.97
C ASN A 221 15.45 -19.90 24.99
N MET A 222 15.15 -19.97 23.69
CA MET A 222 16.13 -19.90 22.60
C MET A 222 16.08 -18.55 21.91
#